data_AF-A0AAX6EXB1-F1
#
_entry.id   AF-A0AAX6EXB1-F1
#
_cell.length_a   1.000
_cell.length_b   1.000
_cell.length_c   1.000
_cell.angle_alpha   90.00
_cell.angle_beta   90.00
_cell.angle_gamma   90.00
#
_symmetry.space_group_name_H-M   'P 1'
#
loop_
_entity.id
_entity.type
_entity.pdbx_description
1 polymer ?
#
loop_
_entity_poly.entity_id
_entity_poly.type
_entity_poly.pdbx_seq_one_letter_code
_entity_poly.pdbx_strand_id
1 'polypeptide(L)'
;MTTTTEASPASAQAKSTAGCAGDGCLARDPWPLHHVRHRGVFSRLCTSCVLKCHPGSFCCLCFAVLDPSAFPQPEALSAPAPIVHCSKCPSVTHLSCLPNPDLASQFVCPCCEHQDGFSFFAVEEHRGRRRITMAAARVLLAAARLAAGSMSRAVAAARGEVERKAKEAAVARKRARDMLETAVAVARRERARRTLETAVTRREKARTRDLAATIAEPPKKKIVTAAANNSATEKRPTATPAKRPNNREVDKWMRFHEMGTPVVDVTSTSRVGNTKEPEDEGKKGSASVLQGKEKGTAEGEAEKDPRFPPSTQDALSFRTNSKIIFTGSTSTASLHS
;
A
#
# COMPACT_ATOMS: atom_id res chain seq x y z
N MET A 1 25.68 -1.71 24.26
CA MET A 1 24.62 -1.13 23.43
C MET A 1 25.06 -1.27 21.98
N THR A 2 24.66 -2.37 21.35
CA THR A 2 25.05 -2.76 19.99
C THR A 2 24.07 -2.16 19.00
N THR A 3 24.54 -1.23 18.17
CA THR A 3 23.76 -0.63 17.08
C THR A 3 23.80 -1.55 15.87
N THR A 4 22.72 -2.27 15.63
CA THR A 4 22.46 -2.99 14.38
C THR A 4 21.90 -2.00 13.34
N THR A 5 22.73 -1.66 12.37
CA THR A 5 22.36 -0.90 11.18
C THR A 5 21.72 -1.87 10.18
N GLU A 6 20.40 -1.83 10.02
CA GLU A 6 19.69 -2.57 8.97
C GLU A 6 19.97 -1.94 7.61
N ALA A 7 20.74 -2.65 6.79
CA ALA A 7 20.94 -2.33 5.39
C ALA A 7 19.67 -2.68 4.59
N SER A 8 19.11 -1.67 3.94
CA SER A 8 18.04 -1.78 2.94
C SER A 8 18.49 -2.66 1.76
N PRO A 9 17.71 -3.68 1.33
CA PRO A 9 18.06 -4.45 0.15
C PRO A 9 17.74 -3.64 -1.11
N ALA A 10 18.71 -2.84 -1.54
CA ALA A 10 18.75 -2.32 -2.90
C ALA A 10 18.81 -3.52 -3.86
N SER A 11 17.71 -3.74 -4.56
CA SER A 11 17.52 -4.74 -5.61
C SER A 11 18.60 -4.59 -6.69
N ALA A 12 19.70 -5.33 -6.54
CA ALA A 12 20.66 -5.55 -7.61
C ALA A 12 19.99 -6.40 -8.70
N GLN A 13 19.38 -5.74 -9.69
CA GLN A 13 18.97 -6.37 -10.93
C GLN A 13 20.23 -6.75 -11.72
N ALA A 14 20.78 -7.92 -11.39
CA ALA A 14 21.62 -8.63 -12.33
C ALA A 14 20.79 -8.88 -13.61
N LYS A 15 21.36 -8.56 -14.77
CA LYS A 15 20.82 -8.95 -16.09
C LYS A 15 20.77 -10.48 -16.16
N SER A 16 19.73 -11.07 -15.59
CA SER A 16 19.39 -12.46 -15.83
C SER A 16 19.00 -12.56 -17.30
N THR A 17 19.69 -13.45 -18.01
CA THR A 17 19.23 -13.98 -19.29
C THR A 17 17.74 -14.29 -19.15
N ALA A 18 16.92 -13.70 -20.02
CA ALA A 18 15.47 -13.57 -19.86
C ALA A 18 14.73 -14.91 -20.07
N GLY A 19 15.05 -15.91 -19.24
CA GLY A 19 14.40 -17.22 -19.22
C GLY A 19 13.10 -17.21 -18.42
N CYS A 20 12.35 -18.29 -18.57
CA CYS A 20 11.18 -18.57 -17.75
C CYS A 20 11.63 -19.04 -16.36
N ALA A 21 11.09 -18.43 -15.30
CA ALA A 21 11.36 -18.80 -13.91
C ALA A 21 10.51 -19.99 -13.41
N GLY A 22 9.91 -20.76 -14.32
CA GLY A 22 9.07 -21.91 -13.97
C GLY A 22 9.90 -23.14 -13.62
N ASP A 23 9.48 -23.88 -12.60
CA ASP A 23 10.14 -25.11 -12.16
C ASP A 23 10.27 -26.11 -13.32
N GLY A 24 11.51 -26.50 -13.66
CA GLY A 24 11.80 -27.43 -14.75
C GLY A 24 11.52 -26.89 -16.16
N CYS A 25 11.35 -25.57 -16.34
CA CYS A 25 11.14 -25.00 -17.67
C CYS A 25 12.45 -24.97 -18.47
N LEU A 26 12.54 -25.79 -19.53
CA LEU A 26 13.70 -25.86 -20.43
C LEU A 26 13.56 -24.97 -21.68
N ALA A 27 12.57 -24.08 -21.73
CA ALA A 27 12.37 -23.20 -22.88
C ALA A 27 13.53 -22.18 -22.99
N ARG A 28 14.29 -22.25 -24.09
CA ARG A 28 15.45 -21.38 -24.35
C ARG A 28 15.07 -19.94 -24.72
N ASP A 29 13.98 -19.76 -25.46
CA ASP A 29 13.39 -18.45 -25.80
C ASP A 29 11.88 -18.48 -25.49
N PRO A 30 11.49 -18.48 -24.21
CA PRO A 30 10.10 -18.55 -23.82
C PRO A 30 9.42 -17.24 -24.18
N TRP A 31 8.64 -17.24 -25.25
CA TRP A 31 7.84 -16.08 -25.64
C TRP A 31 6.39 -16.49 -25.90
N PRO A 32 5.40 -15.74 -25.38
CA PRO A 32 5.53 -14.57 -24.50
C PRO A 32 5.75 -14.93 -23.02
N LEU A 33 6.33 -13.99 -22.27
CA LEU A 33 6.47 -14.06 -20.80
C LEU A 33 5.40 -13.22 -20.10
N HIS A 34 4.88 -13.76 -19.02
CA HIS A 34 3.86 -13.15 -18.17
C HIS A 34 4.43 -12.86 -16.78
N HIS A 35 4.01 -11.76 -16.16
CA HIS A 35 4.33 -11.46 -14.77
C HIS A 35 3.27 -12.07 -13.86
N VAL A 36 3.70 -12.91 -12.92
CA VAL A 36 2.80 -13.60 -11.99
C VAL A 36 3.39 -13.52 -10.59
N ARG A 37 2.53 -13.34 -9.58
CA ARG A 37 2.89 -13.58 -8.19
C ARG A 37 2.50 -15.01 -7.81
N HIS A 38 3.48 -15.88 -7.60
CA HIS A 38 3.26 -17.25 -7.18
C HIS A 38 3.99 -17.50 -5.86
N ARG A 39 3.29 -18.06 -4.85
CA ARG A 39 3.82 -18.32 -3.50
C ARG A 39 4.52 -17.11 -2.85
N GLY A 40 4.01 -15.91 -3.11
CA GLY A 40 4.54 -14.65 -2.58
C GLY A 40 5.68 -14.04 -3.39
N VAL A 41 6.27 -14.76 -4.34
CA VAL A 41 7.38 -14.30 -5.19
C VAL A 41 6.86 -13.83 -6.54
N PHE A 42 7.39 -12.70 -7.03
CA PHE A 42 7.13 -12.23 -8.40
C PHE A 42 8.04 -12.98 -9.37
N SER A 43 7.44 -13.66 -10.33
CA SER A 43 8.13 -14.50 -11.31
C SER A 43 7.71 -14.13 -12.73
N ARG A 44 8.62 -14.31 -13.68
CA ARG A 44 8.35 -14.20 -15.12
C ARG A 44 8.19 -15.60 -15.68
N LEU A 45 6.97 -15.96 -16.07
CA LEU A 45 6.61 -17.31 -16.51
C LEU A 45 6.17 -17.31 -17.97
N CYS A 46 6.54 -18.32 -18.74
CA CYS A 46 5.98 -18.52 -20.08
C CYS A 46 4.52 -18.95 -19.99
N THR A 47 3.76 -18.83 -21.09
CA THR A 47 2.35 -19.22 -21.17
C THR A 47 2.07 -20.60 -20.57
N SER A 48 2.87 -21.62 -20.93
CA SER A 48 2.70 -22.98 -20.39
C SER A 48 2.96 -23.07 -18.88
N CYS A 49 3.95 -22.35 -18.35
CA CYS A 49 4.24 -22.33 -16.91
C CYS A 49 3.17 -21.60 -16.11
N VAL A 50 2.58 -20.51 -16.63
CA VAL A 50 1.44 -19.86 -16.00
C VAL A 50 0.30 -20.86 -15.80
N LEU A 51 -0.06 -21.61 -16.84
CA LEU A 51 -1.11 -22.61 -16.77
C LEU A 51 -0.77 -23.76 -15.81
N LYS A 52 0.49 -24.24 -15.80
CA LYS A 52 0.96 -25.25 -14.84
C LYS A 52 0.92 -24.76 -13.37
N CYS A 53 1.14 -23.47 -13.13
CA CYS A 53 1.04 -22.88 -11.78
C CYS A 53 -0.41 -22.68 -11.30
N HIS A 54 -1.40 -22.77 -12.20
CA HIS A 54 -2.82 -22.49 -11.93
C HIS A 54 -3.75 -23.59 -12.46
N PRO A 55 -3.53 -24.88 -12.17
CA PRO A 55 -4.22 -26.00 -12.82
C PRO A 55 -5.74 -26.01 -12.58
N GLY A 56 -6.20 -25.50 -11.44
CA GLY A 56 -7.63 -25.45 -11.08
C GLY A 56 -8.36 -24.15 -11.47
N SER A 57 -7.68 -23.21 -12.13
CA SER A 57 -8.25 -21.88 -12.40
C SER A 57 -8.81 -21.72 -13.82
N PHE A 58 -8.71 -22.74 -14.66
CA PHE A 58 -9.20 -22.73 -16.03
C PHE A 58 -9.61 -24.14 -16.47
N CYS A 59 -10.52 -24.24 -17.43
CA CYS A 59 -10.84 -25.50 -18.08
C CYS A 59 -9.69 -25.93 -19.00
N CYS A 60 -9.08 -27.09 -18.74
CA CYS A 60 -7.93 -27.57 -19.51
C CYS A 60 -8.23 -28.00 -20.96
N LEU A 61 -9.50 -28.08 -21.36
CA LEU A 61 -9.92 -28.40 -22.72
C LEU A 61 -10.24 -27.15 -23.55
N CYS A 62 -11.04 -26.22 -23.02
CA CYS A 62 -11.45 -25.01 -23.75
C CYS A 62 -10.67 -23.74 -23.37
N PHE A 63 -9.84 -23.80 -22.33
CA PHE A 63 -9.05 -22.69 -21.79
C PHE A 63 -9.87 -21.49 -21.28
N ALA A 64 -11.16 -21.68 -20.97
CA ALA A 64 -11.94 -20.68 -20.27
C ALA A 64 -11.48 -20.59 -18.80
N VAL A 65 -11.21 -19.36 -18.34
CA VAL A 65 -10.85 -19.08 -16.95
C VAL A 65 -12.09 -19.18 -16.07
N LEU A 66 -11.99 -19.92 -14.96
CA LEU A 66 -13.11 -20.21 -14.06
C LEU A 66 -13.27 -19.20 -12.94
N ASP A 67 -12.31 -18.29 -12.73
CA ASP A 67 -12.35 -17.27 -11.69
C ASP A 67 -13.30 -16.12 -12.09
N PRO A 68 -14.51 -16.01 -11.52
CA PRO A 68 -15.47 -14.96 -11.88
C PRO A 68 -15.04 -13.58 -11.33
N SER A 69 -14.19 -13.56 -10.31
CA SER A 69 -13.72 -12.31 -9.69
C SER A 69 -12.71 -11.57 -10.56
N ALA A 70 -12.02 -12.28 -11.46
CA ALA A 70 -10.92 -11.70 -12.23
C ALA A 70 -11.43 -10.82 -13.37
N PHE A 71 -12.59 -11.13 -13.96
CA PHE A 71 -13.16 -10.39 -15.07
C PHE A 71 -14.68 -10.47 -15.05
N PRO A 72 -15.42 -9.35 -14.88
CA PRO A 72 -16.86 -9.34 -15.06
C PRO A 72 -17.15 -9.79 -16.49
N GLN A 73 -17.61 -11.03 -16.65
CA GLN A 73 -18.18 -11.49 -17.91
C GLN A 73 -19.54 -10.81 -18.08
N PRO A 74 -19.99 -10.56 -19.31
CA PRO A 74 -21.34 -10.04 -19.54
C PRO A 74 -22.35 -10.91 -18.80
N GLU A 75 -23.14 -10.28 -17.94
CA GLU A 75 -24.06 -10.81 -16.92
C GLU A 75 -25.08 -11.88 -17.43
N ALA A 76 -25.10 -12.18 -18.73
CA ALA A 76 -26.18 -12.88 -19.41
C ALA A 76 -25.97 -14.40 -19.61
N LEU A 77 -24.82 -14.98 -19.28
CA LEU A 77 -24.55 -16.41 -19.53
C LEU A 77 -23.89 -17.11 -18.33
N SER A 78 -24.64 -18.09 -17.82
CA SER A 78 -24.20 -19.25 -17.02
C SER A 78 -24.06 -19.08 -15.51
N ALA A 79 -25.01 -19.70 -14.81
CA ALA A 79 -24.72 -20.45 -13.59
C ALA A 79 -23.42 -21.27 -13.75
N PRO A 80 -22.62 -21.48 -12.69
CA PRO A 80 -21.36 -22.19 -12.78
C PRO A 80 -21.59 -23.56 -13.44
N ALA A 81 -21.05 -23.73 -14.66
CA ALA A 81 -21.14 -24.99 -15.37
C ALA A 81 -20.50 -26.09 -14.49
N PRO A 82 -21.10 -27.29 -14.40
CA PRO A 82 -20.54 -28.37 -13.60
C PRO A 82 -19.10 -28.66 -14.05
N ILE A 83 -18.18 -28.69 -13.08
CA ILE A 83 -16.75 -28.93 -13.31
C ILE A 83 -16.40 -30.38 -12.96
N VAL A 84 -15.43 -30.92 -13.68
CA VAL A 84 -14.87 -32.25 -13.48
C VAL A 84 -13.38 -32.10 -13.18
N HIS A 85 -12.90 -32.84 -12.19
CA HIS A 85 -11.50 -32.84 -11.78
C HIS A 85 -10.74 -33.98 -12.44
N CYS A 86 -9.48 -33.73 -12.77
CA CYS A 86 -8.56 -34.79 -13.20
C CYS A 86 -8.30 -35.75 -12.03
N SER A 87 -8.32 -37.06 -12.30
CA SER A 87 -8.05 -38.11 -11.32
C SER A 87 -6.61 -38.12 -10.78
N LYS A 88 -5.65 -37.47 -11.47
CA LYS A 88 -4.22 -37.49 -11.14
C LYS A 88 -3.66 -36.16 -10.64
N CYS A 89 -4.34 -35.04 -10.85
CA CYS A 89 -3.82 -33.71 -10.51
C CYS A 89 -4.96 -32.70 -10.29
N PRO A 90 -4.71 -31.51 -9.74
CA PRO A 90 -5.75 -30.52 -9.48
C PRO A 90 -6.27 -29.78 -10.75
N SER A 91 -6.06 -30.34 -11.94
CA SER A 91 -6.63 -29.77 -13.18
C SER A 91 -8.14 -29.97 -13.25
N VAL A 92 -8.82 -29.02 -13.90
CA VAL A 92 -10.28 -29.02 -14.03
C VAL A 92 -10.73 -28.86 -15.48
N THR A 93 -11.93 -29.33 -15.80
CA THR A 93 -12.60 -29.12 -17.08
C THR A 93 -14.09 -28.92 -16.86
N HIS A 94 -14.80 -28.31 -17.82
CA HIS A 94 -16.26 -28.34 -17.79
C HIS A 94 -16.75 -29.74 -18.15
N LEU A 95 -17.82 -30.20 -17.52
CA LEU A 95 -18.51 -31.45 -17.88
C LEU A 95 -18.95 -31.41 -19.35
N SER A 96 -19.40 -30.25 -19.85
CA SER A 96 -19.81 -30.05 -21.24
C SER A 96 -18.64 -30.03 -22.24
N CYS A 97 -17.40 -29.88 -21.77
CA CYS A 97 -16.21 -30.00 -22.62
C CYS A 97 -15.73 -31.44 -22.75
N LEU A 98 -16.24 -32.37 -21.94
CA LEU A 98 -15.89 -33.79 -22.06
C LEU A 98 -16.59 -34.39 -23.28
N PRO A 99 -15.88 -35.17 -24.11
CA PRO A 99 -16.50 -35.94 -25.19
C PRO A 99 -17.54 -36.93 -24.69
N ASN A 100 -17.31 -37.53 -23.50
CA ASN A 100 -18.23 -38.43 -22.84
C ASN A 100 -18.39 -38.02 -21.36
N PRO A 101 -19.54 -37.44 -20.96
CA PRO A 101 -19.77 -36.98 -19.60
C PRO A 101 -19.90 -38.12 -18.58
N ASP A 102 -20.24 -39.34 -19.00
CA ASP A 102 -20.41 -40.49 -18.09
C ASP A 102 -19.06 -40.96 -17.50
N LEU A 103 -17.96 -40.64 -18.19
CA LEU A 103 -16.59 -40.96 -17.77
C LEU A 103 -15.96 -39.85 -16.92
N ALA A 104 -16.74 -38.91 -16.40
CA ALA A 104 -16.24 -37.79 -15.62
C ALA A 104 -15.36 -38.22 -14.43
N SER A 105 -15.70 -39.32 -13.75
CA SER A 105 -14.93 -39.85 -12.61
C SER A 105 -13.55 -40.38 -12.99
N GLN A 106 -13.35 -40.74 -14.26
CA GLN A 106 -12.10 -41.30 -14.79
C GLN A 106 -11.33 -40.29 -15.64
N PHE A 107 -11.76 -39.03 -15.67
CA PHE A 107 -11.11 -38.01 -16.48
C PHE A 107 -9.63 -37.84 -16.10
N VAL A 108 -8.78 -37.82 -17.13
CA VAL A 108 -7.35 -37.51 -17.03
C VAL A 108 -7.08 -36.31 -17.93
N CYS A 109 -6.46 -35.26 -17.38
CA CYS A 109 -6.17 -34.06 -18.16
C CYS A 109 -5.02 -34.31 -19.16
N PRO A 110 -4.92 -33.51 -20.24
CA PRO A 110 -3.86 -33.67 -21.24
C PRO A 110 -2.44 -33.68 -20.67
N CYS A 111 -2.19 -32.94 -19.57
CA CYS A 111 -0.88 -32.92 -18.90
C CYS A 111 -0.53 -34.21 -18.18
N CYS A 112 -1.52 -34.94 -17.68
CA CYS A 112 -1.31 -36.21 -16.96
C CYS A 112 -1.31 -37.41 -17.90
N GLU A 113 -1.96 -37.27 -19.06
CA GLU A 113 -1.91 -38.22 -20.16
C GLU A 113 -0.54 -38.19 -20.85
N HIS A 114 0.01 -36.99 -21.10
CA HIS A 114 1.31 -36.79 -21.75
C HIS A 114 2.33 -36.21 -20.75
N GLN A 115 2.98 -37.08 -19.99
CA GLN A 115 3.90 -36.65 -18.91
C GLN A 115 5.21 -36.07 -19.46
N ASP A 116 5.68 -36.55 -20.62
CA ASP A 116 6.94 -36.13 -21.21
C ASP A 116 6.71 -35.04 -22.27
N GLY A 117 7.26 -33.85 -22.04
CA GLY A 117 7.36 -32.79 -23.04
C GLY A 117 6.06 -32.01 -23.33
N PHE A 118 4.97 -32.23 -22.60
CA PHE A 118 3.73 -31.51 -22.85
C PHE A 118 3.86 -29.98 -22.66
N SER A 119 3.52 -29.25 -23.71
CA SER A 119 3.40 -27.80 -23.74
C SER A 119 2.00 -27.39 -24.15
N PHE A 120 1.35 -26.52 -23.37
CA PHE A 120 0.05 -25.95 -23.69
C PHE A 120 0.10 -25.00 -24.89
N PHE A 121 1.24 -24.34 -25.08
CA PHE A 121 1.41 -23.30 -26.08
C PHE A 121 2.42 -23.79 -27.13
N ALA A 122 1.89 -24.46 -28.15
CA ALA A 122 2.62 -24.78 -29.37
C ALA A 122 2.36 -23.68 -30.39
N VAL A 123 3.42 -22.97 -30.77
CA VAL A 123 3.36 -21.93 -31.81
C VAL A 123 3.95 -22.51 -33.07
N GLU A 124 3.19 -22.44 -34.17
CA GLU A 124 3.70 -22.87 -35.47
C GLU A 124 4.69 -21.83 -35.98
N GLU A 125 5.87 -22.29 -36.40
CA GLU A 125 6.85 -21.44 -37.07
C GLU A 125 6.80 -21.70 -38.56
N HIS A 126 6.46 -20.67 -39.34
CA HIS A 126 6.41 -20.76 -40.79
C HIS A 126 7.26 -19.65 -41.41
N ARG A 127 8.34 -20.04 -42.11
CA ARG A 127 9.33 -19.12 -42.72
C ARG A 127 9.91 -18.11 -41.72
N GLY A 128 10.28 -18.58 -40.52
CA GLY A 128 10.84 -17.72 -39.46
C GLY A 128 9.83 -16.75 -38.84
N ARG A 129 8.53 -16.86 -39.17
CA ARG A 129 7.46 -16.11 -38.52
C ARG A 129 6.59 -17.04 -37.68
N ARG A 130 6.41 -16.66 -36.43
CA ARG A 130 5.51 -17.32 -35.47
C ARG A 130 4.05 -17.03 -35.87
N ARG A 131 3.24 -18.06 -36.09
CA ARG A 131 1.80 -17.96 -36.35
C ARG A 131 1.03 -18.46 -35.13
N ILE A 132 0.12 -17.64 -34.63
CA ILE A 132 -0.74 -17.99 -33.50
C ILE A 132 -2.04 -18.56 -34.08
N THR A 133 -2.26 -19.86 -33.88
CA THR A 133 -3.54 -20.51 -34.23
C THR A 133 -4.64 -20.08 -33.26
N MET A 134 -5.91 -20.27 -33.63
CA MET A 134 -7.04 -19.95 -32.75
C MET A 134 -6.96 -20.71 -31.40
N ALA A 135 -6.49 -21.96 -31.41
CA ALA A 135 -6.24 -22.74 -30.20
C ALA A 135 -5.15 -22.09 -29.33
N ALA A 136 -4.00 -21.74 -29.93
CA ALA A 136 -2.92 -21.05 -29.23
C ALA A 136 -3.36 -19.68 -28.69
N ALA A 137 -4.22 -18.96 -29.41
CA ALA A 137 -4.78 -17.69 -28.95
C ALA A 137 -5.64 -17.84 -27.69
N ARG A 138 -6.47 -18.89 -27.59
CA ARG A 138 -7.25 -19.19 -26.37
C ARG A 138 -6.35 -19.50 -25.18
N VAL A 139 -5.33 -20.32 -25.39
CA VAL A 139 -4.31 -20.65 -24.37
C VAL A 139 -3.60 -19.39 -23.89
N LEU A 140 -3.17 -18.53 -24.82
CA LEU A 140 -2.51 -17.27 -24.52
C LEU A 140 -3.42 -16.32 -23.73
N LEU A 141 -4.67 -16.17 -24.15
CA LEU A 141 -5.67 -15.34 -23.47
C LEU A 141 -5.92 -15.84 -22.04
N ALA A 142 -6.03 -17.15 -21.85
CA ALA A 142 -6.21 -17.76 -20.54
C ALA A 142 -5.03 -17.45 -19.60
N ALA A 143 -3.80 -17.66 -20.08
CA ALA A 143 -2.60 -17.35 -19.32
C ALA A 143 -2.50 -15.85 -18.98
N ALA A 144 -2.80 -14.96 -19.94
CA ALA A 144 -2.78 -13.52 -19.73
C ALA A 144 -3.81 -13.09 -18.67
N ARG A 145 -5.02 -13.65 -18.71
CA ARG A 145 -6.07 -13.40 -17.70
C ARG A 145 -5.66 -13.88 -16.30
N LEU A 146 -5.06 -15.07 -16.19
CA LEU A 146 -4.57 -15.59 -14.92
C LEU A 146 -3.41 -14.77 -14.36
N ALA A 147 -2.49 -14.33 -15.23
CA ALA A 147 -1.40 -13.45 -14.86
C ALA A 147 -1.90 -12.08 -14.38
N ALA A 148 -2.84 -11.47 -15.11
CA ALA A 148 -3.49 -10.23 -14.71
C ALA A 148 -4.21 -10.38 -13.36
N GLY A 149 -5.02 -11.44 -13.18
CA GLY A 149 -5.69 -11.72 -11.91
C GLY A 149 -4.70 -11.93 -10.75
N SER A 150 -3.58 -12.62 -10.99
CA SER A 150 -2.51 -12.80 -10.00
C SER A 150 -1.89 -11.47 -9.57
N MET A 151 -1.54 -10.61 -10.53
CA MET A 151 -0.98 -9.29 -10.25
C MET A 151 -1.99 -8.35 -9.59
N SER A 152 -3.26 -8.38 -9.99
CA SER A 152 -4.32 -7.60 -9.34
C SER A 152 -4.49 -7.98 -7.86
N ARG A 153 -4.49 -9.28 -7.54
CA ARG A 153 -4.49 -9.75 -6.14
C ARG A 153 -3.25 -9.31 -5.38
N ALA A 154 -2.08 -9.33 -6.03
CA ALA A 154 -0.84 -8.84 -5.43
C ALA A 154 -0.92 -7.34 -5.08
N VAL A 155 -1.43 -6.52 -6.00
CA VAL A 155 -1.62 -5.08 -5.81
C VAL A 155 -2.63 -4.79 -4.70
N ALA A 156 -3.76 -5.51 -4.68
CA ALA A 156 -4.77 -5.35 -3.63
C ALA A 156 -4.19 -5.69 -2.24
N ALA A 157 -3.47 -6.80 -2.12
CA ALA A 157 -2.81 -7.19 -0.87
C ALA A 157 -1.76 -6.16 -0.43
N ALA A 158 -0.95 -5.63 -1.38
CA ALA A 158 0.03 -4.59 -1.08
C ALA A 158 -0.62 -3.30 -0.58
N ARG A 159 -1.74 -2.87 -1.19
CA ARG A 159 -2.51 -1.69 -0.75
C ARG A 159 -3.06 -1.87 0.67
N GLY A 160 -3.65 -3.02 0.97
CA GLY A 160 -4.15 -3.33 2.31
C GLY A 160 -3.05 -3.31 3.38
N GLU A 161 -1.88 -3.85 3.05
CA GLU A 161 -0.72 -3.85 3.95
C GLU A 161 -0.13 -2.45 4.20
N VAL A 162 -0.07 -1.62 3.16
CA VAL A 162 0.34 -0.20 3.30
C VAL A 162 -0.64 0.56 4.18
N GLU A 163 -1.95 0.35 4.00
CA GLU A 163 -2.98 0.99 4.82
C GLU A 163 -2.88 0.57 6.30
N ARG A 164 -2.70 -0.74 6.56
CA ARG A 164 -2.50 -1.26 7.91
C ARG A 164 -1.28 -0.63 8.58
N LYS A 165 -0.14 -0.61 7.89
CA LYS A 165 1.10 0.01 8.39
C LYS A 165 0.96 1.52 8.62
N ALA A 166 0.22 2.22 7.75
CA ALA A 166 -0.06 3.64 7.93
C ALA A 166 -0.86 3.91 9.21
N LYS A 167 -1.89 3.09 9.49
CA LYS A 167 -2.70 3.18 10.71
C LYS A 167 -1.86 2.88 11.96
N GLU A 168 -1.05 1.83 11.94
CA GLU A 168 -0.15 1.48 13.05
C GLU A 168 0.87 2.59 13.33
N ALA A 169 1.48 3.13 12.28
CA ALA A 169 2.41 4.24 12.41
C ALA A 169 1.74 5.51 12.96
N ALA A 170 0.49 5.79 12.58
CA ALA A 170 -0.28 6.91 13.12
C ALA A 170 -0.57 6.75 14.62
N VAL A 171 -0.99 5.56 15.05
CA VAL A 171 -1.23 5.25 16.46
C VAL A 171 0.07 5.32 17.26
N ALA A 172 1.18 4.79 16.74
CA ALA A 172 2.49 4.87 17.38
C ALA A 172 2.96 6.33 17.53
N ARG A 173 2.80 7.16 16.49
CA ARG A 173 3.11 8.59 16.56
C ARG A 173 2.24 9.32 17.59
N LYS A 174 0.95 9.01 17.65
CA LYS A 174 0.05 9.59 18.67
C LYS A 174 0.53 9.23 20.08
N ARG A 175 0.78 7.95 20.35
CA ARG A 175 1.29 7.50 21.66
C ARG A 175 2.61 8.16 22.03
N ALA A 176 3.54 8.29 21.08
CA ALA A 176 4.81 8.97 21.31
C ALA A 176 4.62 10.46 21.66
N ARG A 177 3.69 11.15 20.97
CA ARG A 177 3.34 12.54 21.31
C ARG A 177 2.74 12.65 22.71
N ASP A 178 1.77 11.79 23.03
CA ASP A 178 1.14 11.75 24.35
C ASP A 178 2.20 11.52 25.46
N MET A 179 3.14 10.60 25.24
CA MET A 179 4.26 10.35 26.16
C MET A 179 5.18 11.58 26.30
N LEU A 180 5.52 12.26 25.21
CA LEU A 180 6.33 13.48 25.26
C LEU A 180 5.61 14.60 26.00
N GLU A 181 4.30 14.77 25.79
CA GLU A 181 3.49 15.75 26.50
C GLU A 181 3.48 15.48 28.01
N THR A 182 3.29 14.22 28.43
CA THR A 182 3.37 13.84 29.85
C THR A 182 4.77 14.09 30.44
N ALA A 183 5.84 13.77 29.72
CA ALA A 183 7.21 14.00 30.17
C ALA A 183 7.51 15.50 30.34
N VAL A 184 7.06 16.34 29.41
CA VAL A 184 7.19 17.81 29.53
C VAL A 184 6.39 18.33 30.72
N ALA A 185 5.18 17.83 30.96
CA ALA A 185 4.37 18.20 32.10
C ALA A 185 5.04 17.83 33.44
N VAL A 186 5.60 16.62 33.55
CA VAL A 186 6.36 16.17 34.73
C VAL A 186 7.61 17.03 34.92
N ALA A 187 8.37 17.29 33.86
CA ALA A 187 9.57 18.14 33.94
C ALA A 187 9.25 19.57 34.42
N ARG A 188 8.11 20.13 34.00
CA ARG A 188 7.63 21.44 34.48
C ARG A 188 7.28 21.39 35.98
N ARG A 189 6.56 20.36 36.43
CA ARG A 189 6.21 20.16 37.85
C ARG A 189 7.46 19.99 38.72
N GLU A 190 8.43 19.20 38.27
CA GLU A 190 9.71 18.99 38.95
C GLU A 190 10.53 20.29 39.08
N ARG A 191 10.59 21.09 38.00
CA ARG A 191 11.25 22.40 38.05
C ARG A 191 10.57 23.33 39.06
N ALA A 192 9.23 23.38 39.07
CA ALA A 192 8.46 24.17 40.02
C ALA A 192 8.72 23.74 41.48
N ARG A 193 8.74 22.43 41.75
CA ARG A 193 9.06 21.86 43.07
C ARG A 193 10.47 22.26 43.53
N ARG A 194 11.48 22.13 42.66
CA ARG A 194 12.86 22.55 42.96
C ARG A 194 12.95 24.05 43.27
N THR A 195 12.26 24.91 42.51
CA THR A 195 12.23 26.35 42.83
C THR A 195 11.62 26.63 44.20
N LEU A 196 10.53 25.96 44.57
CA LEU A 196 9.92 26.11 45.90
C LEU A 196 10.86 25.65 47.01
N GLU A 197 11.51 24.49 46.84
CA GLU A 197 12.47 23.94 47.80
C GLU A 197 13.68 24.89 48.00
N THR A 198 14.22 25.44 46.91
CA THR A 198 15.30 26.46 47.01
C THR A 198 14.84 27.75 47.68
N ALA A 199 13.57 28.14 47.55
CA ALA A 199 13.03 29.32 48.22
C ALA A 199 12.82 29.09 49.72
N VAL A 200 12.35 27.90 50.12
CA VAL A 200 12.20 27.49 51.53
C VAL A 200 13.55 27.46 52.22
N THR A 201 14.53 26.76 51.65
CA THR A 201 15.90 26.69 52.22
C THR A 201 16.58 28.06 52.32
N ARG A 202 16.34 28.97 51.37
CA ARG A 202 16.81 30.37 51.46
C ARG A 202 16.15 31.14 52.62
N ARG A 203 14.83 31.01 52.80
CA ARG A 203 14.10 31.66 53.91
C ARG A 203 14.56 31.14 55.27
N GLU A 204 14.79 29.84 55.38
CA GLU A 204 15.28 29.22 56.61
C GLU A 204 16.69 29.71 56.96
N LYS A 205 17.61 29.73 55.98
CA LYS A 205 18.95 30.30 56.15
C LYS A 205 18.92 31.78 56.55
N ALA A 206 18.00 32.58 55.98
CA ALA A 206 17.82 33.98 56.38
C ALA A 206 17.39 34.09 57.86
N ARG A 207 16.39 33.30 58.28
CA ARG A 207 15.94 33.26 59.68
C ARG A 207 17.06 32.86 60.64
N THR A 208 17.87 31.86 60.31
CA THR A 208 19.01 31.47 61.17
C THR A 208 20.07 32.56 61.27
N ARG A 209 20.27 33.36 60.21
CA ARG A 209 21.19 34.49 60.20
C ARG A 209 20.70 35.62 61.09
N ASP A 210 19.42 35.95 61.01
CA ASP A 210 18.80 36.99 61.83
C ASP A 210 18.84 36.60 63.32
N LEU A 211 18.58 35.33 63.64
CA LEU A 211 18.69 34.81 65.00
C LEU A 211 20.13 34.87 65.53
N ALA A 212 21.12 34.48 64.71
CA ALA A 212 22.54 34.57 65.07
C ALA A 212 23.01 36.03 65.27
N ALA A 213 22.50 36.97 64.46
CA ALA A 213 22.80 38.40 64.60
C ALA A 213 22.21 38.99 65.89
N THR A 214 21.12 38.42 66.41
CA THR A 214 20.47 38.88 67.65
C THR A 214 21.22 38.42 68.91
N ILE A 215 22.06 37.37 68.81
CA ILE A 215 22.82 36.79 69.94
C ILE A 215 24.27 37.33 70.00
N ALA A 216 24.76 37.98 68.95
CA ALA A 216 26.10 38.58 68.94
C ALA A 216 26.16 39.88 69.76
N GLU A 217 26.82 39.84 70.92
CA GLU A 217 27.20 41.00 71.73
C GLU A 217 28.10 42.00 70.96
N PRO A 218 28.05 43.30 71.28
CA PRO A 218 28.78 44.34 70.55
C PRO A 218 30.31 44.23 70.73
N PRO A 219 31.11 44.46 69.66
CA PRO A 219 32.55 44.32 69.74
C PRO A 219 33.22 45.50 70.48
N LYS A 220 34.08 45.17 71.44
CA LYS A 220 35.03 46.11 72.07
C LYS A 220 36.03 46.60 71.02
N LYS A 221 36.12 47.92 70.87
CA LYS A 221 37.05 48.66 70.01
C LYS A 221 38.51 48.23 70.29
N LYS A 222 39.26 47.84 69.24
CA LYS A 222 40.73 47.83 69.25
C LYS A 222 41.30 48.48 68.00
N ILE A 223 42.42 49.12 68.26
CA ILE A 223 43.08 50.20 67.53
C ILE A 223 43.91 49.68 66.36
N VAL A 224 44.01 50.55 65.36
CA VAL A 224 44.82 50.52 64.13
C VAL A 224 46.27 50.12 64.38
N THR A 225 46.84 49.32 63.46
CA THR A 225 48.24 49.49 63.04
C THR A 225 48.45 48.89 61.66
N ALA A 226 49.04 49.71 60.78
CA ALA A 226 49.49 49.35 59.44
C ALA A 226 50.97 48.97 59.48
N ALA A 227 51.39 47.96 58.69
CA ALA A 227 52.64 47.97 57.91
C ALA A 227 52.86 46.65 57.13
N ALA A 228 53.05 46.83 55.83
CA ALA A 228 54.13 46.29 54.99
C ALA A 228 54.38 44.77 54.77
N ASN A 229 54.24 44.43 53.48
CA ASN A 229 55.22 43.77 52.61
C ASN A 229 55.30 42.23 52.43
N ASN A 230 55.04 41.88 51.16
CA ASN A 230 55.83 41.05 50.24
C ASN A 230 55.60 39.53 50.10
N SER A 231 55.18 39.20 48.86
CA SER A 231 55.67 38.13 47.97
C SER A 231 55.62 36.66 48.41
N ALA A 232 54.88 35.85 47.66
CA ALA A 232 55.43 34.72 46.88
C ALA A 232 54.33 34.00 46.08
N THR A 233 54.50 34.03 44.76
CA THR A 233 54.27 32.95 43.77
C THR A 233 53.50 31.70 44.22
N GLU A 234 52.32 31.46 43.62
CA GLU A 234 52.06 30.17 42.95
C GLU A 234 50.99 30.29 41.86
N LYS A 235 51.28 29.60 40.75
CA LYS A 235 50.61 29.68 39.45
C LYS A 235 49.21 29.07 39.52
N ARG A 236 48.20 29.77 38.99
CA ARG A 236 46.89 29.19 38.68
C ARG A 236 46.41 29.67 37.30
N PRO A 237 46.01 28.76 36.40
CA PRO A 237 45.74 29.13 35.01
C PRO A 237 44.42 29.89 34.90
N THR A 238 44.45 30.90 34.05
CA THR A 238 43.35 31.71 33.56
C THR A 238 42.31 30.84 32.87
N ALA A 239 41.17 30.62 33.54
CA ALA A 239 39.97 30.09 32.92
C ALA A 239 39.30 31.21 32.11
N THR A 240 39.42 31.12 30.80
CA THR A 240 38.64 31.86 29.82
C THR A 240 37.13 31.58 30.01
N PRO A 241 36.24 32.55 29.71
CA PRO A 241 34.80 32.30 29.73
C PRO A 241 34.45 31.33 28.61
N ALA A 242 34.27 30.06 28.97
CA ALA A 242 33.79 29.01 28.08
C ALA A 242 32.37 29.33 27.61
N LYS A 243 32.32 29.99 26.44
CA LYS A 243 31.14 30.17 25.60
C LYS A 243 30.54 28.78 25.34
N ARG A 244 29.39 28.48 25.95
CA ARG A 244 28.63 27.23 25.79
C ARG A 244 28.52 26.86 24.30
N PRO A 245 29.16 25.78 23.83
CA PRO A 245 28.95 25.28 22.48
C PRO A 245 27.94 24.15 22.58
N ASN A 246 26.66 24.46 22.74
CA ASN A 246 25.65 23.39 22.59
C ASN A 246 24.23 23.84 22.22
N ASN A 247 24.05 25.04 21.65
CA ASN A 247 22.73 25.47 21.20
C ASN A 247 22.58 25.49 19.67
N ARG A 248 23.69 25.45 18.91
CA ARG A 248 23.63 25.43 17.44
C ARG A 248 23.28 24.06 16.87
N GLU A 249 23.58 22.96 17.55
CA GLU A 249 23.17 21.63 17.08
C GLU A 249 21.69 21.38 17.33
N VAL A 250 21.14 21.79 18.48
CA VAL A 250 19.70 21.68 18.78
C VAL A 250 18.85 22.44 17.74
N ASP A 251 19.27 23.64 17.32
CA ASP A 251 18.61 24.37 16.22
C ASP A 251 18.75 23.69 14.85
N LYS A 252 19.85 22.94 14.63
CA LYS A 252 20.07 22.18 13.40
C LYS A 252 19.15 20.95 13.32
N TRP A 253 18.84 20.33 14.46
CA TRP A 253 17.86 19.24 14.54
C TRP A 253 16.41 19.72 14.43
N MET A 254 16.09 20.93 14.94
CA MET A 254 14.74 21.50 14.83
C MET A 254 14.38 21.91 13.38
N ARG A 255 15.35 22.37 12.57
CA ARG A 255 15.11 22.76 11.15
C ARG A 255 14.87 21.59 10.20
N PHE A 256 15.32 20.37 10.53
CA PHE A 256 15.07 19.21 9.67
C PHE A 256 13.61 18.71 9.71
N HIS A 257 12.83 19.13 10.71
CA HIS A 257 11.40 18.81 10.79
C HIS A 257 10.49 19.77 10.01
N GLU A 258 11.04 20.87 9.48
CA GLU A 258 10.25 21.92 8.82
C GLU A 258 10.30 21.83 7.27
N MET A 259 11.16 20.98 6.72
CA MET A 259 11.28 20.76 5.27
C MET A 259 10.63 19.42 4.89
N GLY A 260 9.29 19.38 4.76
CA GLY A 260 8.65 18.20 4.18
C GLY A 260 7.19 17.94 4.53
N THR A 261 6.35 18.97 4.68
CA THR A 261 4.92 18.78 4.39
C THR A 261 4.64 19.37 3.02
N PRO A 262 4.34 18.56 1.98
CA PRO A 262 3.79 19.12 0.76
C PRO A 262 2.45 19.77 1.11
N VAL A 263 2.40 21.09 0.98
CA VAL A 263 1.17 21.87 0.98
C VAL A 263 0.41 21.46 -0.28
N VAL A 264 -0.57 20.58 -0.14
CA VAL A 264 -1.59 20.39 -1.16
C VAL A 264 -2.57 21.55 -1.04
N ASP A 265 -2.40 22.50 -1.94
CA ASP A 265 -3.27 23.68 -2.09
C ASP A 265 -4.64 23.19 -2.57
N VAL A 266 -5.62 23.15 -1.67
CA VAL A 266 -7.03 22.90 -1.99
C VAL A 266 -7.73 24.25 -1.94
N THR A 267 -7.70 24.97 -3.05
CA THR A 267 -8.64 26.05 -3.33
C THR A 267 -9.79 25.49 -4.15
N SER A 268 -10.94 25.34 -3.51
CA SER A 268 -12.24 25.20 -4.20
C SER A 268 -13.33 25.79 -3.32
N THR A 269 -13.50 27.09 -3.48
CA THR A 269 -14.68 27.86 -3.09
C THR A 269 -15.85 27.41 -3.95
N SER A 270 -16.87 26.79 -3.36
CA SER A 270 -18.20 26.68 -3.96
C SER A 270 -19.21 27.43 -3.10
N ARG A 271 -19.67 28.56 -3.66
CA ARG A 271 -20.85 29.32 -3.25
C ARG A 271 -22.07 28.41 -3.31
N VAL A 272 -22.83 28.37 -2.23
CA VAL A 272 -24.20 27.85 -2.20
C VAL A 272 -25.10 28.88 -2.89
N GLY A 273 -25.52 28.57 -4.11
CA GLY A 273 -26.55 29.28 -4.85
C GLY A 273 -27.87 28.51 -4.75
N ASN A 274 -28.87 29.17 -4.18
CA ASN A 274 -30.22 28.69 -3.98
C ASN A 274 -31.02 28.92 -5.29
N THR A 275 -31.57 27.88 -5.92
CA THR A 275 -32.51 28.05 -7.05
C THR A 275 -33.71 27.12 -6.96
N LYS A 276 -34.85 27.79 -6.82
CA LYS A 276 -36.25 27.40 -7.04
C LYS A 276 -36.50 26.30 -8.06
N GLU A 277 -37.42 25.42 -7.69
CA GLU A 277 -38.19 24.55 -8.58
C GLU A 277 -39.08 25.36 -9.52
N PRO A 278 -39.37 24.80 -10.71
CA PRO A 278 -40.69 24.95 -11.31
C PRO A 278 -41.36 23.58 -11.52
N GLU A 279 -42.62 23.54 -11.09
CA GLU A 279 -43.64 22.62 -11.56
C GLU A 279 -43.89 22.86 -13.07
N ASP A 280 -44.12 21.80 -13.85
CA ASP A 280 -45.04 21.90 -14.99
C ASP A 280 -45.61 20.52 -15.38
N GLU A 281 -46.83 20.61 -15.85
CA GLU A 281 -47.88 19.66 -16.08
C GLU A 281 -47.66 18.75 -17.29
N GLY A 282 -48.46 17.68 -17.33
CA GLY A 282 -48.43 16.68 -18.38
C GLY A 282 -49.01 17.13 -19.73
N LYS A 283 -48.76 16.29 -20.74
CA LYS A 283 -49.67 16.13 -21.88
C LYS A 283 -49.50 14.78 -22.56
N LYS A 284 -50.65 14.15 -22.81
CA LYS A 284 -50.87 12.95 -23.61
C LYS A 284 -50.57 13.22 -25.09
N GLY A 285 -50.13 12.21 -25.82
CA GLY A 285 -50.06 12.24 -27.29
C GLY A 285 -49.69 10.88 -27.87
N SER A 286 -50.58 10.35 -28.70
CA SER A 286 -50.68 9.00 -29.24
C SER A 286 -50.27 8.90 -30.72
N ALA A 287 -49.87 7.68 -31.14
CA ALA A 287 -49.87 7.12 -32.52
C ALA A 287 -49.03 7.89 -33.58
N SER A 288 -48.53 7.35 -34.69
CA SER A 288 -48.72 6.12 -35.47
C SER A 288 -47.63 6.08 -36.58
N VAL A 289 -47.29 4.87 -37.05
CA VAL A 289 -47.14 4.44 -38.45
C VAL A 289 -46.44 5.38 -39.46
N LEU A 290 -45.39 4.87 -40.14
CA LEU A 290 -45.32 4.76 -41.61
C LEU A 290 -44.15 3.90 -42.10
N GLN A 291 -44.42 3.18 -43.18
CA GLN A 291 -43.55 2.28 -43.95
C GLN A 291 -42.71 3.04 -45.01
N GLY A 292 -41.65 2.40 -45.51
CA GLY A 292 -40.96 2.72 -46.78
C GLY A 292 -39.48 2.31 -46.69
N LYS A 293 -38.97 1.22 -47.30
CA LYS A 293 -38.95 0.70 -48.68
C LYS A 293 -37.79 1.27 -49.53
N GLU A 294 -36.93 0.34 -49.97
CA GLU A 294 -36.01 0.37 -51.15
C GLU A 294 -34.80 1.34 -51.12
N LYS A 295 -33.67 1.17 -51.84
CA LYS A 295 -32.94 0.06 -52.52
C LYS A 295 -31.75 0.74 -53.24
N GLY A 296 -30.55 0.18 -53.14
CA GLY A 296 -29.55 0.15 -54.24
C GLY A 296 -28.44 1.22 -54.32
N THR A 297 -27.21 0.69 -54.55
CA THR A 297 -26.10 1.17 -55.42
C THR A 297 -25.47 2.55 -55.15
N ALA A 298 -24.19 2.85 -55.40
CA ALA A 298 -22.93 2.17 -55.73
C ALA A 298 -21.84 3.29 -55.70
N GLU A 299 -20.55 2.90 -55.61
CA GLU A 299 -19.36 3.74 -55.89
C GLU A 299 -19.12 4.89 -54.87
N GLY A 300 -17.91 5.29 -54.48
CA GLY A 300 -16.57 5.17 -55.03
C GLY A 300 -15.88 6.50 -54.68
N GLU A 301 -14.65 6.42 -54.17
CA GLU A 301 -13.70 7.54 -53.95
C GLU A 301 -13.91 8.48 -52.75
N ALA A 302 -13.00 8.42 -51.77
CA ALA A 302 -12.09 9.53 -51.43
C ALA A 302 -11.30 9.20 -50.15
N GLU A 303 -10.00 8.97 -50.36
CA GLU A 303 -8.94 8.94 -49.38
C GLU A 303 -8.94 10.24 -48.54
N LYS A 304 -9.16 10.12 -47.23
CA LYS A 304 -8.89 11.17 -46.23
C LYS A 304 -8.58 10.54 -44.89
N ASP A 305 -7.37 10.79 -44.41
CA ASP A 305 -6.86 10.39 -43.10
C ASP A 305 -7.81 10.75 -41.94
N PRO A 306 -8.17 9.79 -41.06
CA PRO A 306 -8.82 10.14 -39.80
C PRO A 306 -7.78 10.62 -38.80
N ARG A 307 -7.74 11.95 -38.64
CA ARG A 307 -7.09 12.66 -37.53
C ARG A 307 -7.71 12.17 -36.20
N PHE A 308 -6.90 11.52 -35.36
CA PHE A 308 -7.28 11.09 -34.01
C PHE A 308 -7.72 12.30 -33.14
N PRO A 309 -8.86 12.23 -32.44
CA PRO A 309 -9.16 13.16 -31.37
C PRO A 309 -8.35 12.82 -30.10
N PRO A 310 -7.89 13.82 -29.32
CA PRO A 310 -7.24 13.57 -28.05
C PRO A 310 -8.24 13.00 -27.03
N SER A 311 -7.90 11.84 -26.48
CA SER A 311 -8.65 11.16 -25.43
C SER A 311 -8.64 11.96 -24.13
N THR A 312 -9.76 12.59 -23.81
CA THR A 312 -10.10 13.11 -22.48
C THR A 312 -10.66 11.99 -21.61
N GLN A 313 -9.86 11.31 -20.79
CA GLN A 313 -10.35 10.56 -19.63
C GLN A 313 -9.32 10.49 -18.50
N ASP A 314 -9.33 11.51 -17.64
CA ASP A 314 -8.99 11.41 -16.22
C ASP A 314 -10.18 12.01 -15.45
N ALA A 315 -11.03 11.16 -14.86
CA ALA A 315 -11.89 11.48 -13.70
C ALA A 315 -12.82 10.31 -13.36
N LEU A 316 -12.34 9.32 -12.61
CA LEU A 316 -13.20 8.49 -11.77
C LEU A 316 -12.65 8.50 -10.35
N SER A 317 -13.01 9.55 -9.62
CA SER A 317 -12.91 9.60 -8.16
C SER A 317 -14.07 8.80 -7.56
N PHE A 318 -13.82 7.57 -7.12
CA PHE A 318 -14.78 6.86 -6.30
C PHE A 318 -14.83 7.49 -4.90
N ARG A 319 -15.91 8.23 -4.63
CA ARG A 319 -16.31 8.64 -3.28
C ARG A 319 -16.89 7.42 -2.55
N THR A 320 -16.14 6.80 -1.66
CA THR A 320 -16.70 5.84 -0.70
C THR A 320 -17.13 6.58 0.57
N ASN A 321 -18.44 6.84 0.68
CA ASN A 321 -19.05 7.37 1.89
C ASN A 321 -19.60 6.17 2.68
N SER A 322 -18.80 5.60 3.58
CA SER A 322 -19.23 4.51 4.47
C SER A 322 -19.55 5.06 5.85
N LYS A 323 -20.82 5.38 6.07
CA LYS A 323 -21.37 5.74 7.38
C LYS A 323 -21.58 4.44 8.17
N ILE A 324 -20.63 4.11 9.04
CA ILE A 324 -20.74 2.97 9.97
C ILE A 324 -21.68 3.40 11.10
N ILE A 325 -22.90 2.85 11.12
CA ILE A 325 -23.79 2.88 12.28
C ILE A 325 -23.48 1.62 13.09
N PHE A 326 -22.93 1.82 14.28
CA PHE A 326 -22.62 0.77 15.25
C PHE A 326 -23.84 0.60 16.16
N THR A 327 -24.72 -0.37 15.88
CA THR A 327 -25.72 -0.84 16.85
C THR A 327 -25.16 -2.06 17.54
N GLY A 328 -24.76 -1.89 18.80
CA GLY A 328 -24.36 -2.98 19.68
C GLY A 328 -25.59 -3.76 20.14
N SER A 329 -25.56 -5.08 19.94
CA SER A 329 -26.47 -6.03 20.60
C SER A 329 -25.66 -6.90 21.55
N THR A 330 -25.92 -6.74 22.84
CA THR A 330 -25.46 -7.63 23.91
C THR A 330 -26.33 -8.88 23.90
N SER A 331 -25.75 -10.05 23.64
CA SER A 331 -26.42 -11.34 23.83
C SER A 331 -25.90 -12.01 25.09
N THR A 332 -26.81 -12.24 26.03
CA THR A 332 -26.59 -12.88 27.32
C THR A 332 -26.46 -14.40 27.16
N ALA A 333 -25.43 -14.96 27.77
CA ALA A 333 -25.24 -16.40 27.91
C ALA A 333 -26.30 -17.00 28.84
N SER A 334 -26.98 -18.06 28.38
CA SER A 334 -27.78 -18.92 29.23
C SER A 334 -27.05 -20.25 29.41
N LEU A 335 -26.66 -20.53 30.65
CA LEU A 335 -26.20 -21.82 31.13
C LEU A 335 -27.41 -22.74 31.24
N HIS A 336 -27.33 -23.94 30.66
CA HIS A 336 -28.19 -25.05 31.06
C HIS A 336 -27.31 -26.16 31.63
N SER A 337 -27.67 -26.53 32.85
CA SER A 337 -27.37 -27.80 33.50
C SER A 337 -28.10 -28.94 32.82
#